data_AF-A0A851Y5L2-F1
#
_entry.id   AF-A0A851Y5L2-F1
#
_cell.length_a   1.000
_cell.length_b   1.000
_cell.length_c   1.000
_cell.angle_alpha   90.00
_cell.angle_beta   90.00
_cell.angle_gamma   90.00
#
_symmetry.space_group_name_H-M   'P 1'
#
loop_
_entity.id
_entity.type
_entity.pdbx_description
1 polymer ?
#
loop_
_entity_poly.entity_id
_entity_poly.type
_entity_poly.pdbx_seq_one_letter_code
_entity_poly.pdbx_strand_id
1 'polypeptide(L)'
;SRYSREYPRDVPLLAAARSVCAGRRRRDRRREYREYRDADEPWFESLYQGAVFQLRRGDQLAATATAGRFLDLHGGGRAYF
;
A
#
# COMPACT_ATOMS: atom_id res chain seq x y z
N SER A 1 4.46 10.87 4.74
CA SER A 1 5.48 11.91 4.60
C SER A 1 5.51 12.80 5.84
N ARG A 2 6.60 13.57 5.99
CA ARG A 2 6.73 14.70 6.89
C ARG A 2 6.82 15.97 6.06
N TYR A 3 5.99 16.95 6.37
CA TYR A 3 6.13 18.33 5.91
C TYR A 3 6.59 19.21 7.08
N SER A 4 7.54 20.11 6.85
CA SER A 4 8.02 21.06 7.85
C SER A 4 8.04 22.47 7.29
N ARG A 5 7.77 23.48 8.12
CA ARG A 5 7.86 24.89 7.67
C ARG A 5 9.28 25.33 7.34
N GLU A 6 10.27 24.77 8.06
CA GLU A 6 11.70 25.02 7.80
C GLU A 6 12.19 24.36 6.51
N TYR A 7 11.45 23.34 6.06
CA TYR A 7 11.76 22.59 4.85
C TYR A 7 10.46 22.27 4.10
N PRO A 8 9.92 23.23 3.33
CA PRO A 8 8.53 23.25 2.86
C PRO A 8 8.31 22.31 1.68
N ARG A 9 8.59 21.02 1.89
CA ARG A 9 8.35 19.92 0.96
C ARG A 9 8.06 18.65 1.73
N ASP A 10 7.25 17.79 1.13
CA ASP A 10 7.00 16.45 1.66
C ASP A 10 8.24 15.56 1.55
N VAL A 11 8.68 15.01 2.67
CA VAL A 11 9.77 14.04 2.74
C VAL A 11 9.21 12.68 3.19
N PRO A 12 9.48 11.57 2.48
CA PRO A 12 9.04 10.25 2.94
C PRO A 12 9.82 9.86 4.20
N LEU A 13 9.10 9.61 5.31
CA LEU A 13 9.66 9.00 6.52
C LEU A 13 9.68 7.48 6.43
N LEU A 14 8.56 6.92 5.97
CA LEU A 14 8.35 5.50 5.72
C LEU A 14 7.71 5.37 4.34
N ALA A 15 8.16 4.38 3.57
CA ALA A 15 7.63 4.07 2.25
C ALA A 15 7.71 2.55 2.02
N ALA A 16 6.71 2.00 1.36
CA ALA A 16 6.66 0.58 1.01
C ALA A 16 5.86 0.41 -0.27
N ALA A 17 6.10 -0.68 -0.98
CA ALA A 17 5.40 -1.03 -2.21
C ALA A 17 5.07 -2.51 -2.21
N ARG A 18 3.96 -2.87 -2.86
CA ARG A 18 3.48 -4.25 -3.05
C ARG A 18 3.06 -4.47 -4.49
N SER A 19 3.33 -5.66 -5.01
CA SER A 19 2.82 -6.14 -6.30
C SER A 19 1.78 -7.23 -6.03
N VAL A 20 0.50 -6.91 -6.21
CA VAL A 20 -0.63 -7.79 -5.83
C VAL A 20 -1.23 -8.56 -7.01
N CYS A 21 -1.13 -8.02 -8.23
CA CYS A 21 -1.65 -8.71 -9.41
C CYS A 21 -0.63 -9.74 -9.90
N ALA A 22 -1.06 -10.99 -10.11
CA ALA A 22 -0.29 -11.94 -10.90
C ALA A 22 -0.06 -11.33 -12.28
N GLY A 23 1.21 -11.09 -12.65
CA GLY A 23 1.54 -10.63 -13.99
C GLY A 23 0.93 -11.59 -15.01
N ARG A 24 0.41 -11.07 -16.14
CA ARG A 24 -0.09 -11.90 -17.24
C ARG A 24 0.97 -12.94 -17.60
N ARG A 25 0.86 -14.17 -17.09
CA ARG A 25 1.69 -15.28 -17.54
C ARG A 25 1.36 -15.43 -19.01
N ARG A 26 2.32 -15.11 -19.89
CA ARG A 26 2.23 -15.46 -21.29
C ARG A 26 1.89 -16.94 -21.33
N ARG A 27 0.85 -17.28 -22.10
CA ARG A 27 0.28 -18.62 -22.28
C ARG A 27 1.37 -19.71 -22.40
N ASP A 28 1.82 -20.27 -21.29
CA ASP A 28 2.44 -21.59 -21.28
C ASP A 28 1.29 -22.59 -21.21
N ARG A 29 0.94 -23.15 -22.39
CA ARG A 29 -0.16 -24.09 -22.67
C ARG A 29 -0.11 -25.43 -21.90
N ARG A 30 0.60 -25.53 -20.77
CA ARG A 30 0.83 -26.82 -20.08
C ARG A 30 0.41 -26.88 -18.61
N ARG A 31 -0.21 -25.82 -18.06
CA ARG A 31 -0.80 -25.80 -16.71
C ARG A 31 -2.27 -25.35 -16.71
N GLU A 32 -2.96 -25.62 -17.79
CA GLU A 32 -4.39 -25.38 -17.94
C GLU A 32 -5.15 -26.44 -17.13
N TYR A 33 -5.46 -26.22 -15.85
CA TYR A 33 -6.62 -26.82 -15.14
C TYR A 33 -6.75 -26.39 -13.66
N ARG A 34 -5.72 -25.79 -13.03
CA ARG A 34 -5.82 -25.27 -11.63
C ARG A 34 -5.86 -23.75 -11.49
N GLU A 35 -5.41 -23.00 -12.50
CA GLU A 35 -5.19 -21.54 -12.41
C GLU A 35 -6.46 -20.69 -12.64
N TYR A 36 -7.55 -21.28 -13.14
CA TYR A 36 -8.80 -20.56 -13.43
C TYR A 36 -9.69 -20.29 -12.21
N ARG A 37 -9.48 -20.95 -11.06
CA ARG A 37 -10.24 -20.65 -9.84
C ARG A 37 -9.69 -19.47 -9.04
N ASP A 38 -8.39 -19.21 -9.11
CA ASP A 38 -7.74 -18.14 -8.32
C ASP A 38 -7.87 -16.74 -8.96
N ALA A 39 -8.26 -16.64 -10.23
CA ALA A 39 -8.34 -15.35 -10.93
C ALA A 39 -9.59 -14.52 -10.58
N ASP A 40 -10.64 -15.18 -10.08
CA ASP A 40 -11.94 -14.57 -9.77
C ASP A 40 -12.17 -14.33 -8.26
N GLU A 41 -11.27 -14.82 -7.40
CA GLU A 41 -11.34 -14.54 -5.96
C GLU A 41 -10.77 -13.15 -5.63
N PRO A 42 -11.41 -12.38 -4.73
CA PRO A 42 -10.86 -11.11 -4.28
C PRO A 42 -9.53 -11.34 -3.56
N TRP A 43 -8.49 -10.59 -3.98
CA TRP A 43 -7.22 -10.56 -3.27
C TRP A 43 -7.28 -9.54 -2.13
N PHE A 44 -6.55 -9.82 -1.05
CA PHE A 44 -6.36 -8.91 0.07
C PHE A 44 -4.89 -8.85 0.44
N GLU A 45 -4.37 -7.65 0.68
CA GLU A 45 -2.99 -7.43 1.12
C GLU A 45 -2.98 -6.33 2.19
N SER A 46 -2.31 -6.60 3.30
CA SER A 46 -2.13 -5.65 4.39
C SER A 46 -0.74 -5.05 4.37
N LEU A 47 -0.62 -3.76 4.71
CA LEU A 47 0.67 -3.08 4.82
C LEU A 47 0.73 -2.34 6.14
N TYR A 48 1.79 -2.57 6.91
CA TYR A 48 2.06 -1.90 8.16
C TYR A 48 3.40 -1.17 8.10
N GLN A 49 3.44 0.06 8.61
CA GLN A 49 4.67 0.84 8.75
C GLN A 49 4.66 1.51 10.12
N GLY A 50 5.76 1.38 10.86
CA GLY A 50 5.92 2.02 12.15
C GLY A 50 7.40 2.17 12.50
N ALA A 51 7.77 3.37 12.95
CA ALA A 51 9.09 3.69 13.47
C ALA A 51 9.01 4.97 14.31
N VAL A 52 10.04 5.23 15.10
CA VAL A 52 10.17 6.46 15.89
C VAL A 52 11.03 7.46 15.14
N PHE A 53 10.56 8.71 15.04
CA PHE A 53 11.30 9.81 14.44
C PHE A 53 11.31 11.02 15.37
N GLN A 54 12.42 11.73 15.42
CA GLN A 54 12.45 13.06 16.00
C GLN A 54 11.69 14.03 15.08
N LEU A 55 10.70 14.72 15.63
CA LEU A 55 9.91 15.75 14.94
C LEU A 55 10.11 17.10 15.61
N ARG A 56 9.81 18.17 14.86
CA ARG A 56 9.74 19.54 15.39
C ARG A 56 8.29 19.96 15.58
N ARG A 57 8.09 20.94 16.48
CA ARG A 57 6.77 21.53 16.69
C ARG A 57 6.25 22.11 15.38
N GLY A 58 5.04 21.70 14.99
CA GLY A 58 4.38 22.17 13.77
C GLY A 58 4.74 21.38 12.50
N ASP A 59 5.58 20.34 12.60
CA ASP A 59 5.70 19.35 11.54
C ASP A 59 4.33 18.67 11.31
N GLN A 60 3.98 18.45 10.05
CA GLN A 60 2.75 17.77 9.65
C GLN A 60 3.10 16.39 9.12
N LEU A 61 2.31 15.38 9.49
CA LEU A 61 2.47 14.02 9.01
C LEU A 61 1.28 13.63 8.14
N ALA A 62 1.56 12.89 7.07
CA ALA A 62 0.54 12.32 6.19
C ALA A 62 0.85 10.87 5.85
N ALA A 63 -0.14 9.99 5.90
CA ALA A 63 -0.06 8.65 5.32
C ALA A 63 -0.83 8.65 3.99
N THR A 64 -0.16 8.33 2.89
CA THR A 64 -0.74 8.37 1.55
C THR A 64 -0.51 7.07 0.81
N ALA A 65 -1.51 6.66 0.02
CA ALA A 65 -1.44 5.48 -0.84
C ALA A 65 -1.71 5.89 -2.29
N THR A 66 -0.79 5.57 -3.21
CA THR A 66 -0.95 5.85 -4.65
C THR A 66 -2.12 5.10 -5.27
N ALA A 67 -2.50 3.97 -4.67
CA ALA A 67 -3.56 3.09 -5.14
C ALA A 67 -4.80 3.13 -4.23
N GLY A 68 -5.18 4.32 -3.76
CA GLY A 68 -6.26 4.53 -2.78
C GLY A 68 -7.61 3.90 -3.15
N ARG A 69 -7.88 3.69 -4.44
CA ARG A 69 -9.08 2.99 -4.94
C ARG A 69 -9.19 1.52 -4.52
N PHE A 70 -8.09 0.91 -4.06
CA PHE A 70 -8.06 -0.48 -3.60
C PHE A 70 -8.02 -0.59 -2.07
N LEU A 71 -8.20 0.51 -1.34
CA LEU A 71 -8.31 0.45 0.11
C LEU A 71 -9.66 -0.16 0.49
N ASP A 72 -9.60 -1.26 1.24
CA ASP A 72 -10.77 -1.84 1.90
C ASP A 72 -11.07 -1.04 3.17
N LEU A 73 -12.00 -0.09 3.05
CA LEU A 73 -12.50 0.73 4.16
C LEU A 73 -13.78 0.14 4.78
N HIS A 74 -14.19 -1.06 4.35
CA HIS A 74 -15.37 -1.70 4.91
C HIS A 74 -15.02 -2.37 6.23
N GLY A 75 -15.55 -1.83 7.33
CA GLY A 75 -15.23 -2.27 8.69
C GLY A 75 -14.08 -1.48 9.32
N GLY A 76 -14.24 -1.11 10.59
CA GLY A 76 -13.23 -0.37 11.34
C GLY A 76 -11.94 -1.17 11.55
N GLY A 77 -10.80 -0.47 11.63
CA GLY A 77 -9.51 -1.06 12.00
C GLY A 77 -8.67 -1.65 10.86
N ARG A 78 -9.14 -1.60 9.61
CA ARG A 78 -8.39 -2.09 8.43
C ARG A 78 -7.42 -1.08 7.83
N ALA A 79 -7.72 0.21 7.97
CA ALA A 79 -6.86 1.31 7.58
C ALA A 79 -6.83 2.35 8.71
N TYR A 80 -5.63 2.70 9.16
CA TYR A 80 -5.41 3.67 10.23
C TYR A 80 -4.04 4.35 10.03
N PHE A 81 -3.89 5.51 10.66
CA PHE A 81 -2.65 6.27 10.75
C PHE A 81 -2.47 6.77 12.18
#